data_AF-A0A934IZ48-F1
#
_entry.id   AF-A0A934IZ48-F1
#
_cell.length_a   1.000
_cell.length_b   1.000
_cell.length_c   1.000
_cell.angle_alpha   90.00
_cell.angle_beta   90.00
_cell.angle_gamma   90.00
#
_symmetry.space_group_name_H-M   'P 1'
#
loop_
_entity.id
_entity.type
_entity.pdbx_description
1 polymer ?
#
loop_
_entity_poly.entity_id
_entity_poly.type
_entity_poly.pdbx_seq_one_letter_code
_entity_poly.pdbx_strand_id
1 'polypeptide(L)'
;MRRLAFSLALLVAGAVPGLAFDADTEAVLDRLKTGKLVHIDDIATLMMASERWCYFEQDGECSWSDIYLSIEGTDATYEISNPWTEEIDISFVDHGELRDNRYICEIGFDWVPSVRAYEREDGDAIEGRALEALRQEIASTITTADNSDCFDYVYRGADAETEIVTLLQRQYVDGETDPANDVEVKLYFDKDAAEALGWYW
;
A
#
# COMPACT_ATOMS: atom_id res chain seq x y z
N MET A 1 33.94 30.47 -52.47
CA MET A 1 32.71 29.66 -52.47
C MET A 1 32.99 28.31 -51.81
N ARG A 2 32.90 28.25 -50.48
CA ARG A 2 33.05 27.01 -49.71
C ARG A 2 32.46 27.25 -48.33
N ARG A 3 31.64 26.30 -47.87
CA ARG A 3 31.03 26.12 -46.53
C ARG A 3 29.51 26.02 -46.60
N LEU A 4 29.08 24.96 -47.28
CA LEU A 4 27.89 24.18 -46.90
C LEU A 4 28.39 22.96 -46.12
N ALA A 5 27.55 22.47 -45.22
CA ALA A 5 27.72 21.33 -44.31
C ALA A 5 28.45 21.65 -43.00
N PHE A 6 27.69 21.72 -41.91
CA PHE A 6 27.75 20.76 -40.79
C PHE A 6 26.67 21.12 -39.77
N SER A 7 25.45 20.61 -39.99
CA SER A 7 24.36 20.65 -39.02
C SER A 7 23.65 19.29 -39.04
N LEU A 8 24.31 18.26 -38.52
CA LEU A 8 23.67 16.94 -38.34
C LEU A 8 24.37 16.16 -37.22
N ALA A 9 24.23 16.59 -35.97
CA ALA A 9 24.75 15.84 -34.81
C ALA A 9 24.06 16.22 -33.47
N LEU A 10 22.78 16.58 -33.49
CA LEU A 10 22.06 17.00 -32.27
C LEU A 10 20.56 16.64 -32.38
N LEU A 11 20.24 15.35 -32.54
CA LEU A 11 18.84 14.87 -32.51
C LEU A 11 18.72 13.40 -32.03
N VAL A 12 19.71 12.86 -31.32
CA VAL A 12 19.64 11.51 -30.72
C VAL A 12 19.96 11.60 -29.23
N ALA A 13 19.20 12.41 -28.51
CA ALA A 13 19.13 12.35 -27.06
C ALA A 13 17.66 12.52 -26.66
N GLY A 14 17.11 11.52 -25.97
CA GLY A 14 15.81 11.64 -25.32
C GLY A 14 14.68 10.82 -25.93
N ALA A 15 14.93 9.55 -26.26
CA ALA A 15 13.87 8.54 -26.35
C ALA A 15 14.43 7.22 -25.80
N VAL A 16 14.99 7.27 -24.60
CA VAL A 16 15.00 6.05 -23.78
C VAL A 16 13.55 5.94 -23.31
N PRO A 17 12.80 4.89 -23.66
CA PRO A 17 11.52 4.67 -23.00
C PRO A 17 11.84 4.65 -21.50
N GLY A 18 11.28 5.61 -20.75
CA GLY A 18 11.24 5.48 -19.31
C GLY A 18 10.61 4.14 -19.04
N LEU A 19 11.27 3.31 -18.24
CA LEU A 19 10.61 2.13 -17.71
C LEU A 19 9.42 2.65 -16.91
N ALA A 20 8.25 2.04 -17.10
CA ALA A 20 7.04 2.37 -16.36
C ALA A 20 7.20 2.11 -14.86
N PHE A 21 8.17 1.28 -14.49
CA PHE A 21 8.55 1.01 -13.12
C PHE A 21 10.07 1.17 -12.94
N ASP A 22 10.52 1.38 -11.70
CA ASP A 22 11.95 1.33 -11.39
C ASP A 22 12.52 -0.09 -11.62
N ALA A 23 13.85 -0.21 -11.65
CA ALA A 23 14.51 -1.47 -11.98
C ALA A 23 14.25 -2.62 -10.97
N ASP A 24 14.07 -2.30 -9.69
CA ASP A 24 13.79 -3.30 -8.66
C ASP A 24 12.34 -3.78 -8.76
N THR A 25 11.41 -2.85 -9.03
CA THR A 25 10.00 -3.17 -9.32
C THR A 25 9.87 -4.00 -10.60
N GLU A 26 10.51 -3.61 -11.71
CA GLU A 26 10.53 -4.42 -12.95
C GLU A 26 11.05 -5.84 -12.70
N ALA A 27 12.14 -5.97 -11.94
CA ALA A 27 12.70 -7.28 -11.60
C ALA A 27 11.70 -8.13 -10.80
N VAL A 28 10.90 -7.52 -9.91
CA VAL A 28 9.78 -8.18 -9.23
C VAL A 28 8.74 -8.64 -10.25
N LEU A 29 8.23 -7.74 -11.06
CA LEU A 29 7.14 -8.04 -11.98
C LEU A 29 7.52 -9.14 -12.98
N ASP A 30 8.76 -9.18 -13.46
CA ASP A 30 9.29 -10.20 -14.37
C ASP A 30 9.20 -11.65 -13.84
N ARG A 31 9.21 -11.83 -12.51
CA ARG A 31 9.11 -13.15 -11.88
C ARG A 31 7.68 -13.52 -11.44
N LEU A 32 6.78 -12.55 -11.34
CA LEU A 32 5.41 -12.79 -10.92
C LEU A 32 4.60 -13.52 -11.99
N LYS A 33 3.59 -14.27 -11.54
CA LYS A 33 2.68 -15.01 -12.43
C LYS A 33 1.26 -14.81 -11.95
N THR A 34 0.38 -14.41 -12.85
CA THR A 34 -1.03 -14.16 -12.52
C THR A 34 -1.66 -15.38 -11.82
N GLY A 35 -2.37 -15.12 -10.72
CA GLY A 35 -3.01 -16.15 -9.90
C GLY A 35 -2.04 -16.93 -9.02
N LYS A 36 -0.78 -16.49 -8.88
CA LYS A 36 0.18 -17.08 -7.94
C LYS A 36 0.41 -16.16 -6.75
N LEU A 37 0.67 -16.82 -5.62
CA LEU A 37 1.16 -16.19 -4.41
C LEU A 37 2.43 -15.38 -4.72
N VAL A 38 2.47 -14.18 -4.18
CA VAL A 38 3.64 -13.31 -4.19
C VAL A 38 4.49 -13.63 -2.97
N HIS A 39 5.81 -13.67 -3.15
CA HIS A 39 6.71 -13.85 -2.01
C HIS A 39 6.72 -12.59 -1.15
N ILE A 40 6.88 -12.72 0.17
CA ILE A 40 6.77 -11.54 1.04
C ILE A 40 7.85 -10.48 0.78
N ASP A 41 9.08 -10.91 0.43
CA ASP A 41 10.15 -9.98 0.03
C ASP A 41 9.78 -9.16 -1.22
N ASP A 42 9.00 -9.74 -2.13
CA ASP A 42 8.51 -9.07 -3.33
C ASP A 42 7.41 -8.06 -2.95
N ILE A 43 6.53 -8.41 -2.00
CA ILE A 43 5.53 -7.49 -1.45
C ILE A 43 6.19 -6.29 -0.77
N ALA A 44 7.20 -6.52 0.07
CA ALA A 44 7.95 -5.43 0.69
C ALA A 44 8.62 -4.53 -0.36
N THR A 45 9.20 -5.12 -1.42
CA THR A 45 9.79 -4.34 -2.52
C THR A 45 8.73 -3.48 -3.22
N LEU A 46 7.59 -4.07 -3.58
CA LEU A 46 6.49 -3.35 -4.24
C LEU A 46 5.93 -2.24 -3.33
N MET A 47 5.81 -2.50 -2.03
CA MET A 47 5.29 -1.52 -1.08
C MET A 47 6.23 -0.33 -0.89
N MET A 48 7.54 -0.59 -0.86
CA MET A 48 8.55 0.46 -0.75
C MET A 48 8.68 1.33 -2.00
N ALA A 49 8.30 0.80 -3.15
CA ALA A 49 8.45 1.47 -4.44
C ALA A 49 7.18 2.20 -4.90
N SER A 50 6.00 1.77 -4.42
CA SER A 50 4.74 2.43 -4.74
C SER A 50 4.54 3.73 -3.97
N GLU A 51 3.86 4.68 -4.59
CA GLU A 51 3.41 5.92 -3.96
C GLU A 51 2.20 5.69 -3.04
N ARG A 52 1.31 4.74 -3.38
CA ARG A 52 0.14 4.40 -2.54
C ARG A 52 -0.44 3.02 -2.81
N TRP A 53 -0.89 2.34 -1.75
CA TRP A 53 -1.71 1.14 -1.85
C TRP A 53 -3.17 1.49 -1.62
N CYS A 54 -4.05 1.16 -2.55
CA CYS A 54 -5.48 1.39 -2.43
C CYS A 54 -6.20 0.06 -2.25
N TYR A 55 -6.75 -0.14 -1.06
CA TYR A 55 -7.53 -1.33 -0.75
C TYR A 55 -9.00 -1.10 -1.06
N PHE A 56 -9.58 -2.06 -1.78
CA PHE A 56 -10.99 -2.08 -2.17
C PHE A 56 -11.43 -0.78 -2.85
N GLU A 57 -10.69 -0.35 -3.87
CA GLU A 57 -10.99 0.91 -4.58
C GLU A 57 -12.38 0.91 -5.22
N GLN A 58 -13.12 2.00 -5.01
CA GLN A 58 -14.39 2.29 -5.67
C GLN A 58 -14.38 3.73 -6.18
N ASP A 59 -14.61 3.92 -7.48
CA ASP A 59 -14.70 5.23 -8.13
C ASP A 59 -13.53 6.20 -7.81
N GLY A 60 -12.32 5.67 -7.62
CA GLY A 60 -11.13 6.45 -7.28
C GLY A 60 -10.95 6.73 -5.78
N GLU A 61 -11.70 6.07 -4.91
CA GLU A 61 -11.62 6.19 -3.46
C GLU A 61 -11.21 4.86 -2.83
N CYS A 62 -10.35 4.91 -1.81
CA CYS A 62 -9.87 3.72 -1.09
C CYS A 62 -10.66 3.50 0.19
N SER A 63 -10.82 2.23 0.62
CA SER A 63 -11.33 1.91 1.96
C SER A 63 -10.28 2.13 3.03
N TRP A 64 -9.05 1.70 2.75
CA TRP A 64 -7.85 1.96 3.53
C TRP A 64 -6.61 1.94 2.62
N SER A 65 -5.48 2.40 3.14
CA SER A 65 -4.21 2.44 2.45
C SER A 65 -3.09 2.00 3.35
N ASP A 66 -2.24 1.13 2.84
CA ASP A 66 -0.95 0.85 3.46
C ASP A 66 0.08 1.79 2.88
N ILE A 67 0.87 2.39 3.76
CA ILE A 67 1.87 3.39 3.40
C ILE A 67 3.27 2.78 3.44
N TYR A 68 3.48 1.75 4.27
CA TYR A 68 4.81 1.17 4.48
C TYR A 68 4.73 -0.23 5.11
N LEU A 69 5.64 -1.13 4.73
CA LEU A 69 5.90 -2.42 5.37
C LEU A 69 7.41 -2.57 5.57
N SER A 70 7.83 -2.68 6.83
CA SER A 70 9.18 -3.10 7.22
C SER A 70 9.17 -4.56 7.61
N ILE A 71 10.21 -5.28 7.19
CA ILE A 71 10.45 -6.66 7.60
C ILE A 71 11.85 -6.75 8.21
N GLU A 72 11.94 -7.09 9.49
CA GLU A 72 13.19 -7.40 10.19
C GLU A 72 13.15 -8.83 10.73
N GLY A 73 13.83 -9.75 10.05
CA GLY A 73 13.76 -11.18 10.39
C GLY A 73 12.36 -11.72 10.12
N THR A 74 11.63 -12.07 11.18
CA THR A 74 10.22 -12.50 11.10
C THR A 74 9.26 -11.40 11.49
N ASP A 75 9.72 -10.25 11.97
CA ASP A 75 8.85 -9.18 12.44
C ASP A 75 8.42 -8.31 11.26
N ALA A 76 7.12 -8.08 11.13
CA ALA A 76 6.52 -7.18 10.15
C ALA A 76 5.95 -5.96 10.87
N THR A 77 6.26 -4.76 10.40
CA THR A 77 5.69 -3.50 10.91
C THR A 77 5.12 -2.74 9.73
N TYR A 78 3.85 -2.36 9.81
CA TYR A 78 3.18 -1.67 8.71
C TYR A 78 2.39 -0.46 9.18
N GLU A 79 2.33 0.55 8.33
CA GLU A 79 1.56 1.78 8.55
C GLU A 79 0.29 1.75 7.71
N ILE A 80 -0.86 1.87 8.38
CA ILE A 80 -2.18 1.86 7.77
C ILE A 80 -2.79 3.24 7.94
N SER A 81 -3.51 3.71 6.92
CA SER A 81 -4.40 4.87 7.01
C SER A 81 -5.80 4.54 6.51
N ASN A 82 -6.81 5.05 7.21
CA ASN A 82 -8.20 4.91 6.81
C ASN A 82 -9.10 5.99 7.43
N PRO A 83 -10.27 6.24 6.84
CA PRO A 83 -11.40 6.92 7.46
C PRO A 83 -11.78 6.31 8.81
N TRP A 84 -11.69 7.07 9.91
CA TRP A 84 -12.33 6.69 11.17
C TRP A 84 -13.80 7.10 11.19
N THR A 85 -14.08 8.31 10.70
CA THR A 85 -15.45 8.85 10.52
C THR A 85 -15.58 9.53 9.16
N GLU A 86 -16.74 10.12 8.87
CA GLU A 86 -16.93 11.00 7.71
C GLU A 86 -16.03 12.25 7.74
N GLU A 87 -15.56 12.65 8.94
CA GLU A 87 -14.81 13.91 9.16
C GLU A 87 -13.33 13.69 9.50
N ILE A 88 -12.95 12.47 9.91
CA ILE A 88 -11.62 12.18 10.47
C ILE A 88 -10.97 11.02 9.74
N ASP A 89 -9.75 11.25 9.28
CA ASP A 89 -8.81 10.22 8.84
C ASP A 89 -7.84 9.88 9.96
N ILE A 90 -7.48 8.61 10.09
CA ILE A 90 -6.46 8.14 11.01
C ILE A 90 -5.33 7.43 10.28
N SER A 91 -4.14 7.49 10.87
CA SER A 91 -2.98 6.70 10.47
C SER A 91 -2.37 6.04 11.71
N PHE A 92 -2.06 4.77 11.67
CA PHE A 92 -1.47 4.03 12.79
C PHE A 92 -0.46 3.00 12.32
N VAL A 93 0.40 2.57 13.24
CA VAL A 93 1.39 1.53 13.03
C VAL A 93 0.90 0.27 13.73
N ASP A 94 0.87 -0.82 13.00
CA ASP A 94 0.52 -2.13 13.49
C ASP A 94 1.65 -3.14 13.21
N HIS A 95 1.58 -4.28 13.88
CA HIS A 95 2.63 -5.28 13.91
C HIS A 95 2.07 -6.66 13.60
N GLY A 96 2.84 -7.40 12.81
CA GLY A 96 2.61 -8.81 12.54
C GLY A 96 3.89 -9.62 12.57
N GLU A 97 3.75 -10.92 12.41
CA GLU A 97 4.86 -11.86 12.23
C GLU A 97 4.74 -12.59 10.89
N LEU A 98 5.87 -12.83 10.26
CA LEU A 98 5.96 -13.63 9.06
C LEU A 98 5.86 -15.12 9.40
N ARG A 99 4.89 -15.79 8.79
CA ARG A 99 4.80 -17.25 8.80
C ARG A 99 5.08 -17.82 7.42
N ASP A 100 5.91 -18.86 7.39
CA ASP A 100 6.32 -19.59 6.19
C ASP A 100 6.88 -18.71 5.04
N ASN A 101 7.40 -17.52 5.37
CA ASN A 101 7.84 -16.46 4.43
C ASN A 101 6.74 -16.08 3.40
N ARG A 102 5.48 -16.19 3.81
CA ARG A 102 4.32 -16.05 2.91
C ARG A 102 3.20 -15.23 3.51
N TYR A 103 2.99 -15.38 4.80
CA TYR A 103 1.87 -14.78 5.50
C TYR A 103 2.38 -13.68 6.42
N ILE A 104 1.68 -12.55 6.49
CA ILE A 104 1.78 -11.62 7.62
C ILE A 104 0.64 -12.00 8.55
N CYS A 105 0.95 -12.38 9.79
CA CYS A 105 -0.05 -12.72 10.80
C CYS A 105 -0.04 -11.67 11.90
N GLU A 106 -1.20 -11.09 12.20
CA GLU A 106 -1.33 -10.13 13.29
C GLU A 106 -0.99 -10.79 14.64
N ILE A 107 -0.37 -10.00 15.52
CA ILE A 107 0.08 -10.47 16.84
C ILE A 107 -0.73 -9.86 17.99
N GLY A 108 -1.89 -9.24 17.70
CA GLY A 108 -2.72 -8.56 18.70
C GLY A 108 -2.03 -7.35 19.32
N PHE A 109 -1.22 -6.63 18.53
CA PHE A 109 -0.53 -5.43 19.00
C PHE A 109 -1.52 -4.30 19.29
N ASP A 110 -1.28 -3.57 20.39
CA ASP A 110 -2.07 -2.38 20.70
C ASP A 110 -1.56 -1.20 19.85
N TRP A 111 -2.17 -1.00 18.69
CA TRP A 111 -1.83 0.06 17.74
C TRP A 111 -2.38 1.43 18.15
N VAL A 112 -3.34 1.51 19.08
CA VAL A 112 -4.02 2.77 19.46
C VAL A 112 -3.05 3.88 19.91
N PRO A 113 -1.99 3.59 20.69
CA PRO A 113 -1.01 4.61 21.08
C PRO A 113 -0.28 5.26 19.89
N SER A 114 -0.21 4.58 18.74
CA SER A 114 0.47 5.08 17.53
C SER A 114 -0.42 5.97 16.65
N VAL A 115 -1.73 6.03 16.92
CA VAL A 115 -2.69 6.77 16.10
C VAL A 115 -2.29 8.23 15.96
N ARG A 116 -2.20 8.67 14.70
CA ARG A 116 -2.26 10.05 14.24
C ARG A 116 -3.62 10.28 13.59
N ALA A 117 -4.10 11.51 13.62
CA ALA A 117 -5.42 11.84 13.08
C ALA A 117 -5.41 13.20 12.40
N TYR A 118 -6.26 13.34 11.39
CA TYR A 118 -6.34 14.51 10.52
C TYR A 118 -7.81 14.83 10.21
N GLU A 119 -8.13 16.12 10.15
CA GLU A 119 -9.43 16.57 9.63
C GLU A 119 -9.47 16.33 8.11
N ARG A 120 -10.55 15.73 7.61
CA ARG A 120 -10.65 15.38 6.18
C ARG A 120 -10.84 16.60 5.28
N GLU A 121 -11.47 17.66 5.78
CA GLU A 121 -11.79 18.86 4.98
C GLU A 121 -10.51 19.56 4.47
N ASP A 122 -9.49 19.66 5.32
CA ASP A 122 -8.29 20.46 5.05
C ASP A 122 -6.96 19.75 5.35
N GLY A 123 -7.01 18.55 5.94
CA GLY A 123 -5.83 17.77 6.31
C GLY A 123 -5.14 18.26 7.59
N ASP A 124 -5.77 19.15 8.36
CA ASP A 124 -5.17 19.68 9.58
C ASP A 124 -5.00 18.58 10.64
N ALA A 125 -3.84 18.55 11.27
CA ALA A 125 -3.52 17.54 12.26
C ALA A 125 -4.35 17.73 13.54
N ILE A 126 -4.99 16.65 13.99
CA ILE A 126 -5.68 16.59 15.28
C ILE A 126 -4.65 16.19 16.35
N GLU A 127 -4.38 17.09 17.29
CA GLU A 127 -3.30 16.93 18.28
C GLU A 127 -3.78 17.09 19.75
N GLY A 128 -2.86 16.84 20.68
CA GLY A 128 -3.02 17.16 22.10
C GLY A 128 -4.22 16.46 22.74
N ARG A 129 -5.11 17.23 23.37
CA ARG A 129 -6.27 16.68 24.09
C ARG A 129 -7.33 16.08 23.17
N ALA A 130 -7.47 16.60 21.95
CA ALA A 130 -8.43 16.09 20.98
C ALA A 130 -7.98 14.71 20.49
N LEU A 131 -6.70 14.57 20.15
CA LEU A 131 -6.11 13.27 19.78
C LEU A 131 -6.23 12.23 20.91
N GLU A 132 -5.97 12.64 22.15
CA GLU A 132 -6.12 11.73 23.30
C GLU A 132 -7.57 11.27 23.51
N ALA A 133 -8.55 12.17 23.32
CA ALA A 133 -9.97 11.80 23.40
C ALA A 133 -10.35 10.80 22.29
N LEU A 134 -9.87 11.04 21.06
CA LEU A 134 -10.07 10.13 19.93
C LEU A 134 -9.46 8.75 20.19
N ARG A 135 -8.24 8.68 20.73
CA ARG A 135 -7.61 7.40 21.10
C ARG A 135 -8.42 6.64 22.15
N GLN A 136 -8.98 7.33 23.13
CA GLN A 136 -9.86 6.70 24.13
C GLN A 136 -11.17 6.19 23.52
N GLU A 137 -11.74 6.91 22.56
CA GLU A 137 -12.90 6.47 21.79
C GLU A 137 -12.60 5.20 20.99
N ILE A 138 -11.51 5.20 20.22
CA ILE A 138 -11.03 4.03 19.46
C ILE A 138 -10.84 2.84 20.39
N ALA A 139 -10.06 3.01 21.47
CA ALA A 139 -9.79 1.96 22.46
C ALA A 139 -11.05 1.40 23.12
N SER A 140 -12.14 2.17 23.17
CA SER A 140 -13.42 1.70 23.72
C SER A 140 -14.25 0.88 22.73
N THR A 141 -13.92 0.95 21.44
CA THR A 141 -14.65 0.31 20.33
C THR A 141 -13.96 -0.98 19.86
N ILE A 142 -12.62 -1.03 19.94
CA ILE A 142 -11.84 -2.17 19.47
C ILE A 142 -11.56 -3.16 20.60
N THR A 143 -11.54 -4.45 20.26
CA THR A 143 -11.00 -5.50 21.13
C THR A 143 -9.76 -6.09 20.46
N THR A 144 -8.59 -5.87 21.03
CA THR A 144 -7.32 -6.46 20.55
C THR A 144 -7.16 -7.93 20.91
N ALA A 145 -8.06 -8.46 21.74
CA ALA A 145 -8.17 -9.88 21.99
C ALA A 145 -8.80 -10.55 20.76
N ASP A 146 -8.03 -11.44 20.13
CA ASP A 146 -8.45 -12.41 19.09
C ASP A 146 -8.17 -12.05 17.62
N ASN A 147 -7.38 -11.02 17.30
CA ASN A 147 -6.90 -10.84 15.91
C ASN A 147 -5.63 -11.67 15.67
N SER A 148 -5.84 -12.93 15.30
CA SER A 148 -4.82 -13.86 14.80
C SER A 148 -4.96 -14.09 13.29
N ASP A 149 -5.46 -13.07 12.60
CA ASP A 149 -5.68 -13.11 11.18
C ASP A 149 -4.33 -13.08 10.45
N CYS A 150 -4.21 -13.92 9.43
CA CYS A 150 -3.06 -13.94 8.56
C CYS A 150 -3.48 -13.47 7.16
N PHE A 151 -2.58 -12.79 6.46
CA PHE A 151 -2.83 -12.30 5.11
C PHE A 151 -1.74 -12.78 4.16
N ASP A 152 -2.13 -13.08 2.92
CA ASP A 152 -1.20 -13.21 1.80
C ASP A 152 -1.68 -12.44 0.58
N TYR A 153 -0.82 -12.33 -0.43
CA TYR A 153 -1.10 -11.61 -1.66
C TYR A 153 -0.96 -12.50 -2.88
N VAL A 154 -1.94 -12.42 -3.78
CA VAL A 154 -1.94 -13.10 -5.08
C VAL A 154 -1.83 -12.06 -6.19
N TYR A 155 -0.85 -12.23 -7.08
CA TYR A 155 -0.66 -11.31 -8.20
C TYR A 155 -1.81 -11.43 -9.21
N ARG A 156 -2.42 -10.30 -9.58
CA ARG A 156 -3.48 -10.23 -10.60
C ARG A 156 -2.97 -9.69 -11.92
N GLY A 157 -2.10 -8.69 -11.90
CA GLY A 157 -1.51 -8.13 -13.11
C GLY A 157 -0.81 -6.81 -12.84
N ALA A 158 -0.24 -6.24 -13.88
CA ALA A 158 0.32 -4.90 -13.89
C ALA A 158 -0.05 -4.23 -15.22
N ASP A 159 -0.35 -2.94 -15.15
CA ASP A 159 -0.56 -2.08 -16.30
C ASP A 159 0.57 -1.05 -16.34
N ALA A 160 1.44 -1.19 -17.36
CA ALA A 160 2.58 -0.31 -17.55
C ALA A 160 2.19 1.06 -18.13
N GLU A 161 0.98 1.23 -18.70
CA GLU A 161 0.55 2.53 -19.20
C GLU A 161 0.06 3.43 -18.08
N THR A 162 -0.53 2.84 -17.03
CA THR A 162 -1.04 3.55 -15.85
C THR A 162 -0.15 3.39 -14.62
N GLU A 163 0.92 2.62 -14.71
CA GLU A 163 1.86 2.32 -13.62
C GLU A 163 1.14 1.74 -12.39
N ILE A 164 0.20 0.83 -12.62
CA ILE A 164 -0.61 0.18 -11.57
C ILE A 164 -0.31 -1.31 -11.50
N VAL A 165 -0.03 -1.81 -10.30
CA VAL A 165 0.03 -3.26 -10.01
C VAL A 165 -1.22 -3.66 -9.23
N THR A 166 -1.87 -4.75 -9.62
CA THR A 166 -3.05 -5.29 -8.95
C THR A 166 -2.72 -6.60 -8.24
N LEU A 167 -3.07 -6.66 -6.96
CA LEU A 167 -2.99 -7.83 -6.10
C LEU A 167 -4.38 -8.19 -5.57
N LEU A 168 -4.50 -9.41 -5.06
CA LEU A 168 -5.60 -9.81 -4.20
C LEU A 168 -5.03 -10.16 -2.84
N GLN A 169 -5.40 -9.42 -1.81
CA GLN A 169 -5.15 -9.80 -0.42
C GLN A 169 -6.17 -10.85 -0.02
N ARG A 170 -5.70 -11.92 0.60
CA ARG A 170 -6.56 -12.99 1.14
C ARG A 170 -6.36 -13.09 2.62
N GLN A 171 -7.45 -12.98 3.37
CA GLN A 171 -7.44 -13.16 4.81
C GLN A 171 -7.62 -14.63 5.17
N TYR A 172 -6.93 -15.04 6.22
CA TYR A 172 -6.97 -16.37 6.80
C TYR A 172 -7.34 -16.25 8.28
N VAL A 173 -8.48 -16.83 8.64
CA VAL A 173 -8.96 -16.94 10.02
C VAL A 173 -8.92 -18.43 10.38
N ASP A 174 -8.24 -18.78 11.46
CA ASP A 174 -8.04 -20.19 11.88
C ASP A 174 -7.47 -21.12 10.78
N GLY A 175 -6.72 -20.55 9.83
CA GLY A 175 -6.11 -21.28 8.71
C GLY A 175 -7.03 -21.52 7.51
N GLU A 176 -8.27 -21.03 7.55
CA GLU A 176 -9.21 -21.04 6.44
C GLU A 176 -9.32 -19.64 5.81
N THR A 177 -9.48 -19.58 4.48
CA THR A 177 -9.73 -18.33 3.76
C THR A 177 -11.16 -18.32 3.23
N ASP A 178 -11.82 -17.17 3.33
CA ASP A 178 -13.12 -16.92 2.72
C ASP A 178 -12.97 -15.92 1.58
N PRO A 179 -13.19 -16.34 0.31
CA PRO A 179 -13.15 -15.43 -0.83
C PRO A 179 -14.08 -14.22 -0.74
N ALA A 180 -15.10 -14.27 0.13
CA ALA A 180 -15.96 -13.11 0.39
C ALA A 180 -15.23 -11.97 1.13
N ASN A 181 -14.13 -12.28 1.80
CA ASN A 181 -13.27 -11.33 2.52
C ASN A 181 -11.99 -10.99 1.73
N ASP A 182 -11.81 -11.54 0.53
CA ASP A 182 -10.66 -11.20 -0.31
C ASP A 182 -10.80 -9.76 -0.81
N VAL A 183 -9.72 -8.98 -0.67
CA VAL A 183 -9.70 -7.56 -1.04
C VAL A 183 -8.79 -7.36 -2.24
N GLU A 184 -9.30 -6.70 -3.28
CA GLU A 184 -8.44 -6.21 -4.36
C GLU A 184 -7.60 -5.04 -3.87
N VAL A 185 -6.31 -5.08 -4.20
CA VAL A 185 -5.35 -4.07 -3.81
C VAL A 185 -4.67 -3.54 -5.05
N LYS A 186 -4.69 -2.23 -5.22
CA LYS A 186 -4.00 -1.55 -6.33
C LYS A 186 -2.86 -0.72 -5.81
N LEU A 187 -1.69 -0.92 -6.39
CA LEU A 187 -0.47 -0.23 -6.05
C LEU A 187 -0.21 0.78 -7.15
N TYR A 188 -0.21 2.05 -6.76
CA TYR A 188 0.02 3.18 -7.64
C TYR A 188 1.49 3.57 -7.56
N PHE A 189 2.19 3.53 -8.69
CA PHE A 189 3.59 3.97 -8.79
C PHE A 189 3.69 5.37 -9.40
N ASP A 190 2.69 5.80 -10.18
CA ASP A 190 2.56 7.19 -10.59
C ASP A 190 2.03 8.05 -9.44
N LYS A 191 2.78 9.11 -9.14
CA LYS A 191 2.50 10.02 -8.02
C LYS A 191 1.23 10.82 -8.22
N ASP A 192 0.99 11.35 -9.42
CA ASP A 192 -0.16 12.21 -9.68
C ASP A 192 -1.46 11.38 -9.58
N ALA A 193 -1.45 10.13 -10.05
CA ALA A 193 -2.55 9.20 -9.88
C ALA A 193 -2.78 8.82 -8.41
N ALA A 194 -1.71 8.59 -7.64
CA ALA A 194 -1.81 8.29 -6.21
C ALA A 194 -2.38 9.46 -5.39
N GLU A 195 -1.98 10.70 -5.70
CA GLU A 195 -2.50 11.93 -5.06
C GLU A 195 -3.95 12.23 -5.43
N ALA A 196 -4.44 11.73 -6.57
CA ALA A 196 -5.82 11.89 -7.00
C ALA A 196 -6.80 10.95 -6.27
N LEU A 197 -6.31 9.93 -5.56
CA LEU A 197 -7.14 8.97 -4.84
C LEU A 197 -7.78 9.59 -3.59
N GLY A 198 -9.10 9.44 -3.46
CA GLY A 198 -9.86 9.83 -2.29
C GLY A 198 -9.99 8.73 -1.25
N TRP A 199 -10.94 8.93 -0.33
CA TRP A 199 -11.29 8.01 0.74
C TRP A 199 -12.81 7.89 0.82
N TYR A 200 -13.32 6.67 1.04
CA TYR A 200 -14.72 6.46 1.42
C TYR A 200 -14.81 5.84 2.82
N TRP A 201 -15.86 6.22 3.55
CA TRP A 201 -16.18 5.70 4.88
C TRP A 201 -17.27 4.64 4.80
#